data_AF-A0A1I6FHN5-F1
#
_entry.id   AF-A0A1I6FHN5-F1
#
_cell.length_a   1.000
_cell.length_b   1.000
_cell.length_c   1.000
_cell.angle_alpha   90.00
_cell.angle_beta   90.00
_cell.angle_gamma   90.00
#
_symmetry.space_group_name_H-M   'P 1'
#
loop_
_entity.id
_entity.type
_entity.pdbx_description
1 polymer ?
#
loop_
_entity_poly.entity_id
_entity_poly.type
_entity_poly.pdbx_seq_one_letter_code
_entity_poly.pdbx_strand_id
1 'polypeptide(L)'
;MTSPKESGTPRTITAGYWLVVAGVALSVLASLYVLLNKQVLVEAAVQGNKDPKITRDMIASTVNTLVIVSLVVTLVLAGLAVWFAGKVKAGLRKSRTGLMITLLIGLFFQMITNTLGIVTVLIAISGLVLFYFRQSSDYLAEREQLT
;
A
#
# COMPACT_ATOMS: atom_id res chain seq x y z
N MET A 1 23.16 -27.64 28.69
CA MET A 1 22.42 -27.78 27.43
C MET A 1 21.10 -27.06 27.59
N THR A 2 21.04 -25.76 27.29
CA THR A 2 19.82 -24.97 27.39
C THR A 2 19.01 -25.15 26.12
N SER A 3 17.76 -25.59 26.28
CA SER A 3 16.75 -25.75 25.22
C SER A 3 16.83 -24.60 24.19
N PRO A 4 16.85 -24.88 22.87
CA PRO A 4 16.81 -23.82 21.88
C PRO A 4 15.50 -23.09 22.11
N LYS A 5 15.58 -21.82 22.54
CA LYS A 5 14.43 -20.92 22.49
C LYS A 5 13.91 -21.02 21.06
N GLU A 6 12.70 -21.52 20.87
CA GLU A 6 11.94 -21.24 19.66
C GLU A 6 11.98 -19.73 19.52
N SER A 7 12.88 -19.23 18.68
CA SER A 7 13.01 -17.81 18.38
C SER A 7 11.85 -17.47 17.44
N GLY A 8 10.65 -17.52 17.99
CA GLY A 8 9.43 -17.08 17.34
C GLY A 8 9.69 -15.72 16.72
N THR A 9 9.36 -15.60 15.43
CA THR A 9 9.57 -14.40 14.61
C THR A 9 9.47 -13.11 15.44
N PRO A 10 10.51 -12.25 15.46
CA PRO A 10 10.55 -11.06 16.29
C PRO A 10 9.23 -10.29 16.27
N ARG A 11 8.77 -9.88 17.45
CA ARG A 11 7.47 -9.21 17.63
C ARG A 11 7.36 -7.94 16.76
N THR A 12 8.48 -7.29 16.46
CA THR A 12 8.63 -6.16 15.53
C THR A 12 8.30 -6.52 14.08
N ILE A 13 8.70 -7.70 13.61
CA ILE A 13 8.41 -8.20 12.25
C ILE A 13 6.92 -8.54 12.13
N THR A 14 6.34 -9.15 13.16
CA THR A 14 4.90 -9.46 13.17
C THR A 14 4.06 -8.19 13.22
N ALA A 15 4.46 -7.19 14.01
CA ALA A 15 3.79 -5.88 14.03
C ALA A 15 3.94 -5.13 12.69
N GLY A 16 5.14 -5.12 12.09
CA GLY A 16 5.39 -4.53 10.78
C GLY A 16 4.54 -5.15 9.67
N TYR A 17 4.40 -6.48 9.68
CA TYR A 17 3.52 -7.20 8.75
C TYR A 17 2.07 -6.74 8.88
N TRP A 18 1.53 -6.70 10.10
CA TRP A 18 0.15 -6.27 10.32
C TRP A 18 -0.08 -4.80 10.01
N LEU A 19 0.91 -3.93 10.22
CA LEU A 19 0.85 -2.53 9.81
C LEU A 19 0.79 -2.36 8.29
N VAL A 20 1.58 -3.13 7.54
CA VAL A 20 1.48 -3.15 6.08
C VAL A 20 0.10 -3.64 5.65
N VAL A 21 -0.36 -4.78 6.19
CA VAL A 21 -1.67 -5.37 5.87
C VAL A 21 -2.80 -4.39 6.18
N ALA A 22 -2.79 -3.77 7.35
CA ALA A 22 -3.80 -2.79 7.75
C ALA A 22 -3.74 -1.54 6.85
N GLY A 23 -2.55 -1.00 6.58
CA GLY A 23 -2.38 0.17 5.72
C GLY A 23 -2.89 -0.07 4.30
N VAL A 24 -2.57 -1.22 3.69
CA VAL A 24 -3.05 -1.53 2.33
C VAL A 24 -4.54 -1.88 2.31
N ALA A 25 -5.08 -2.53 3.35
CA ALA A 25 -6.52 -2.75 3.47
C ALA A 25 -7.28 -1.42 3.57
N LEU A 26 -6.76 -0.46 4.35
CA LEU A 26 -7.32 0.89 4.43
C LEU A 26 -7.22 1.63 3.09
N SER A 27 -6.13 1.46 2.34
CA SER A 27 -6.02 2.04 0.99
C SER A 27 -7.10 1.49 0.04
N VAL A 28 -7.40 0.19 0.11
CA VAL A 28 -8.48 -0.42 -0.68
C VAL A 28 -9.84 0.13 -0.25
N LEU A 29 -10.10 0.25 1.06
CA LEU A 29 -11.33 0.84 1.58
C LEU A 29 -11.48 2.31 1.16
N ALA A 30 -10.40 3.08 1.16
CA ALA A 30 -10.40 4.46 0.68
C ALA A 30 -10.73 4.54 -0.82
N SER A 31 -10.17 3.66 -1.65
CA SER A 31 -10.50 3.59 -3.08
C SER A 31 -11.96 3.16 -3.32
N LEU A 32 -12.50 2.25 -2.51
CA LEU A 32 -13.92 1.88 -2.56
C LEU A 32 -14.82 3.04 -2.15
N TYR A 33 -14.45 3.78 -1.10
CA TYR A 33 -15.17 4.97 -0.68
C TYR A 33 -15.24 6.02 -1.80
N VAL A 34 -14.11 6.26 -2.48
CA VAL A 34 -14.05 7.12 -3.67
C VAL A 34 -14.96 6.62 -4.79
N LEU A 35 -14.99 5.32 -5.04
CA LEU A 35 -15.86 4.73 -6.06
C LEU A 35 -17.35 4.92 -5.75
N LEU A 36 -17.74 4.75 -4.49
CA LEU A 36 -19.12 4.94 -4.03
C LEU A 36 -19.53 6.41 -4.07
N ASN A 37 -18.59 7.33 -3.84
CA ASN A 37 -18.84 8.78 -3.80
C ASN A 37 -18.36 9.50 -5.08
N LYS A 38 -18.23 8.79 -6.20
CA LYS A 38 -17.68 9.31 -7.45
C LYS A 38 -18.45 10.51 -8.02
N GLN A 39 -19.74 10.68 -7.70
CA GLN A 39 -20.50 11.85 -8.15
C GLN A 39 -19.90 13.16 -7.64
N VAL A 40 -19.38 13.18 -6.41
CA VAL A 40 -18.74 14.36 -5.82
C VAL A 40 -17.52 14.79 -6.63
N LEU A 41 -16.76 13.82 -7.17
CA LEU A 41 -15.61 14.09 -8.03
C LEU A 41 -16.03 14.61 -9.41
N VAL A 42 -17.11 14.07 -9.98
CA VAL A 42 -17.66 14.58 -11.25
C VAL A 42 -18.12 16.02 -11.09
N GLU A 43 -18.84 16.34 -10.01
CA GLU A 43 -19.31 17.70 -9.73
C GLU A 43 -18.16 18.67 -9.49
N ALA A 44 -17.15 18.29 -8.71
CA ALA A 44 -15.95 19.09 -8.49
C ALA A 44 -15.18 19.35 -9.80
N ALA A 45 -15.05 18.33 -10.66
CA ALA A 45 -14.37 18.46 -11.95
C ALA A 45 -15.15 19.34 -12.95
N VAL A 46 -16.49 19.26 -12.93
CA VAL A 46 -17.36 20.12 -13.75
C VAL A 46 -17.26 21.58 -13.30
N GLN A 47 -17.29 21.85 -11.99
CA GLN A 47 -17.15 23.20 -11.45
C GLN A 47 -15.77 23.82 -11.73
N GLY A 48 -14.72 22.99 -11.74
CA GLY A 48 -13.36 23.42 -12.09
C GLY A 48 -13.11 23.60 -13.58
N ASN A 49 -13.96 23.04 -14.45
CA ASN A 49 -13.78 23.12 -15.89
C ASN A 49 -14.15 24.51 -16.42
N LYS A 50 -13.16 25.21 -16.97
CA LYS A 50 -13.33 26.52 -17.63
C LYS A 50 -13.41 26.41 -19.16
N ASP A 51 -13.22 25.22 -19.71
CA ASP A 51 -13.19 25.01 -21.17
C ASP A 51 -14.59 24.64 -21.69
N PRO A 52 -15.22 25.48 -22.54
CA PRO A 52 -16.55 25.22 -23.07
C PRO A 52 -16.62 24.02 -24.02
N LYS A 53 -15.48 23.48 -24.48
CA LYS A 53 -15.44 22.30 -25.36
C LYS A 53 -15.60 20.98 -24.60
N ILE A 54 -15.45 20.99 -23.28
CA ILE A 54 -15.55 19.78 -22.46
C ILE A 54 -16.97 19.68 -21.89
N THR A 55 -17.74 18.72 -22.43
CA THR A 55 -19.08 18.43 -21.94
C THR A 55 -19.04 17.66 -20.62
N ARG A 56 -20.06 17.86 -19.78
CA ARG A 56 -20.24 17.12 -18.51
C ARG A 56 -20.16 15.61 -18.68
N ASP A 57 -20.70 15.06 -19.76
CA ASP A 57 -20.68 13.62 -20.02
C ASP A 57 -19.28 13.08 -20.30
N MET A 58 -18.42 13.88 -20.95
CA MET A 58 -17.01 13.53 -21.15
C MET A 58 -16.29 13.48 -19.80
N ILE A 59 -16.50 14.48 -18.93
CA ILE A 59 -15.92 14.51 -17.59
C ILE A 59 -16.40 13.31 -16.77
N ALA A 60 -17.69 13.03 -16.76
CA ALA A 60 -18.27 11.92 -16.02
C ALA A 60 -17.69 10.56 -16.46
N SER A 61 -17.56 10.34 -17.78
CA SER A 61 -16.98 9.13 -18.34
C SER A 61 -15.49 8.99 -18.01
N THR A 62 -14.71 10.07 -18.10
CA THR A 62 -13.29 10.09 -17.73
C THR A 62 -13.09 9.84 -16.25
N VAL A 63 -13.82 10.52 -15.37
CA VAL A 63 -13.74 10.33 -13.92
C VAL A 63 -14.12 8.89 -13.56
N ASN A 64 -15.19 8.34 -14.13
CA ASN A 64 -15.59 6.96 -13.87
C ASN A 64 -14.51 5.95 -14.30
N THR A 65 -13.92 6.14 -15.48
CA THR A 65 -12.80 5.32 -15.96
C THR A 65 -11.59 5.41 -15.03
N LEU A 66 -11.18 6.63 -14.66
CA LEU A 66 -10.05 6.86 -13.77
C LEU A 66 -10.26 6.21 -12.39
N VAL A 67 -11.45 6.35 -11.82
CA VAL A 67 -11.79 5.78 -10.51
C VAL A 67 -11.72 4.24 -10.56
N ILE A 68 -12.27 3.62 -11.60
CA ILE A 68 -12.24 2.15 -11.77
C ILE A 68 -10.80 1.67 -11.95
N VAL A 69 -10.03 2.29 -12.85
CA VAL A 69 -8.62 1.94 -13.06
C VAL A 69 -7.83 2.11 -11.75
N SER A 70 -8.09 3.17 -10.99
CA SER A 70 -7.41 3.42 -9.73
C SER A 70 -7.67 2.33 -8.69
N LEU A 71 -8.90 1.83 -8.63
CA LEU A 71 -9.27 0.74 -7.73
C LEU A 71 -8.54 -0.55 -8.12
N VAL A 72 -8.51 -0.90 -9.40
CA VAL A 72 -7.82 -2.10 -9.89
C VAL A 72 -6.33 -2.03 -9.57
N VAL A 73 -5.67 -0.89 -9.86
CA VAL A 73 -4.26 -0.69 -9.52
C VAL A 73 -4.03 -0.80 -8.01
N THR A 74 -4.89 -0.17 -7.20
CA THR A 74 -4.80 -0.24 -5.72
C THR A 74 -4.88 -1.69 -5.24
N LEU A 75 -5.80 -2.50 -5.78
CA LEU A 75 -5.96 -3.90 -5.42
C LEU A 75 -4.72 -4.73 -5.78
N VAL A 76 -4.15 -4.53 -6.97
CA VAL A 76 -2.94 -5.22 -7.41
C VAL A 76 -1.76 -4.86 -6.50
N LEU A 77 -1.55 -3.57 -6.22
CA LEU A 77 -0.47 -3.11 -5.34
C LEU A 77 -0.65 -3.58 -3.90
N ALA A 78 -1.89 -3.60 -3.39
CA ALA A 78 -2.20 -4.14 -2.07
C ALA A 78 -1.84 -5.63 -1.98
N GLY A 79 -2.24 -6.43 -2.99
CA GLY A 79 -1.89 -7.84 -3.06
C GLY A 79 -0.38 -8.07 -3.09
N LEU A 80 0.35 -7.32 -3.92
CA LEU A 80 1.81 -7.37 -3.98
C LEU A 80 2.46 -6.97 -2.67
N ALA A 81 1.99 -5.92 -2.00
CA ALA A 81 2.52 -5.46 -0.73
C ALA A 81 2.32 -6.51 0.38
N VAL A 82 1.14 -7.14 0.47
CA VAL A 82 0.91 -8.25 1.42
C VAL A 82 1.82 -9.43 1.10
N TRP A 83 1.96 -9.80 -0.18
CA TRP A 83 2.88 -10.86 -0.60
C TRP A 83 4.31 -10.56 -0.15
N PHE A 84 4.85 -9.39 -0.51
CA PHE A 84 6.23 -9.04 -0.14
C PHE A 84 6.41 -8.95 1.37
N ALA A 85 5.44 -8.40 2.12
CA ALA A 85 5.47 -8.38 3.58
C ALA A 85 5.50 -9.80 4.16
N GLY A 86 4.73 -10.74 3.59
CA GLY A 86 4.75 -12.15 3.96
C GLY A 86 6.10 -12.79 3.70
N LYS A 87 6.74 -12.49 2.56
CA LYS A 87 8.10 -12.97 2.26
C LYS A 87 9.18 -12.35 3.17
N VAL A 88 9.03 -11.08 3.55
CA VAL A 88 9.91 -10.44 4.55
C VAL A 88 9.74 -11.14 5.90
N LYS A 89 8.50 -11.45 6.32
CA LYS A 89 8.23 -12.22 7.54
C LYS A 89 8.86 -13.62 7.50
N ALA A 90 8.95 -14.23 6.33
CA ALA A 90 9.53 -15.56 6.13
C ALA A 90 11.08 -15.60 6.15
N GLY A 91 11.78 -14.47 6.19
CA GLY A 91 13.25 -14.45 6.25
C GLY A 91 13.94 -13.80 5.04
N LEU A 92 13.22 -13.50 3.95
CA LEU A 92 13.84 -13.09 2.69
C LEU A 92 14.17 -11.59 2.66
N ARG A 93 15.45 -11.25 2.87
CA ARG A 93 15.94 -9.86 2.92
C ARG A 93 15.72 -9.09 1.62
N LYS A 94 15.87 -9.73 0.45
CA LYS A 94 15.58 -9.15 -0.89
C LYS A 94 14.14 -8.67 -1.06
N SER A 95 13.19 -9.21 -0.30
CA SER A 95 11.77 -8.82 -0.40
C SER A 95 11.48 -7.43 0.18
N ARG A 96 12.41 -6.87 0.99
CA ARG A 96 12.29 -5.51 1.53
C ARG A 96 12.30 -4.44 0.43
N THR A 97 13.20 -4.59 -0.54
CA THR A 97 13.31 -3.66 -1.67
C THR A 97 12.06 -3.74 -2.55
N GLY A 98 11.53 -4.94 -2.80
CA GLY A 98 10.27 -5.12 -3.54
C GLY A 98 9.07 -4.48 -2.83
N LEU A 99 8.97 -4.65 -1.50
CA LEU A 99 7.94 -3.99 -0.70
C LEU A 99 8.07 -2.47 -0.76
N MET A 100 9.29 -1.94 -0.61
CA MET A 100 9.55 -0.50 -0.68
C MET A 100 9.13 0.09 -2.04
N ILE A 101 9.53 -0.53 -3.15
CA ILE A 101 9.16 -0.09 -4.49
C ILE A 101 7.63 -0.13 -4.65
N THR A 102 6.98 -1.20 -4.21
CA THR A 102 5.52 -1.35 -4.29
C THR A 102 4.80 -0.25 -3.53
N LEU A 103 5.23 0.06 -2.30
CA LEU A 103 4.63 1.10 -1.47
C LEU A 103 4.90 2.51 -2.02
N LEU A 104 6.08 2.76 -2.61
CA LEU A 104 6.39 4.04 -3.25
C LEU A 104 5.57 4.27 -4.51
N ILE A 105 5.40 3.24 -5.35
CA ILE A 105 4.52 3.30 -6.52
C ILE A 105 3.07 3.55 -6.06
N GLY A 106 2.61 2.85 -5.01
CA GLY A 106 1.29 3.07 -4.42
C GLY A 106 1.12 4.50 -3.89
N LEU A 107 2.13 5.05 -3.21
CA LEU A 107 2.11 6.43 -2.72
C LEU A 107 1.97 7.42 -3.87
N PHE A 108 2.81 7.28 -4.90
CA PHE A 108 2.78 8.14 -6.08
C PHE A 108 1.42 8.11 -6.76
N PHE A 109 0.84 6.92 -6.90
CA PHE A 109 -0.47 6.74 -7.50
C PHE A 109 -1.58 7.39 -6.67
N GLN A 110 -1.52 7.32 -5.33
CA GLN A 110 -2.51 7.97 -4.47
C GLN A 110 -2.36 9.49 -4.44
N MET A 111 -1.16 10.03 -4.60
CA MET A 111 -0.98 11.48 -4.74
C MET A 111 -1.70 12.06 -5.96
N ILE A 112 -1.85 11.27 -7.04
CA ILE A 112 -2.53 11.70 -8.26
C ILE A 112 -4.05 11.48 -8.14
N THR A 113 -4.46 10.38 -7.52
CA THR A 113 -5.85 9.89 -7.62
C THR A 113 -6.67 10.14 -6.36
N ASN A 114 -6.07 10.11 -5.17
CA ASN A 114 -6.78 10.11 -3.91
C ASN A 114 -5.92 10.60 -2.74
N THR A 115 -6.07 11.87 -2.36
CA THR A 115 -5.38 12.48 -1.22
C THR A 115 -5.70 11.79 0.12
N LEU A 116 -6.89 11.20 0.30
CA LEU A 116 -7.23 10.42 1.50
C LEU A 116 -6.43 9.11 1.56
N GLY A 117 -6.09 8.53 0.41
CA GLY A 117 -5.25 7.34 0.29
C GLY A 117 -3.78 7.57 0.66
N ILE A 118 -3.34 8.82 0.80
CA ILE A 118 -1.96 9.13 1.22
C ILE A 118 -1.74 8.67 2.67
N VAL A 119 -2.69 8.96 3.56
CA VAL A 119 -2.58 8.63 4.99
C VAL A 119 -2.49 7.11 5.19
N THR A 120 -3.26 6.34 4.43
CA THR A 120 -3.29 4.88 4.53
C THR A 120 -1.98 4.26 4.03
N VAL A 121 -1.37 4.83 2.99
CA VAL A 121 -0.05 4.42 2.51
C VAL A 121 1.05 4.78 3.51
N LEU A 122 0.97 5.92 4.21
CA LEU A 122 1.92 6.28 5.27
C LEU A 122 1.89 5.29 6.44
N ILE A 123 0.71 4.76 6.79
CA ILE A 123 0.58 3.67 7.78
C ILE A 123 1.32 2.42 7.29
N ALA A 124 1.16 2.04 6.03
CA ALA A 124 1.88 0.90 5.45
C ALA A 124 3.41 1.13 5.42
N ILE A 125 3.86 2.35 5.11
CA ILE A 125 5.28 2.73 5.14
C ILE A 125 5.83 2.63 6.56
N SER A 126 5.06 2.99 7.58
CA SER A 126 5.47 2.83 8.98
C SER A 126 5.74 1.35 9.32
N GLY A 127 4.94 0.42 8.78
CA GLY A 127 5.21 -1.02 8.86
C GLY A 127 6.50 -1.45 8.14
N LEU A 128 6.80 -0.85 6.98
CA LEU A 128 8.07 -1.05 6.28
C LEU A 128 9.27 -0.57 7.11
N VAL A 129 9.16 0.59 7.75
CA VAL A 129 10.21 1.12 8.64
C VAL A 129 10.48 0.14 9.79
N LEU A 130 9.44 -0.52 10.32
CA LEU A 130 9.63 -1.56 11.35
C LEU A 130 10.46 -2.75 10.87
N PHE A 131 10.40 -3.09 9.58
CA PHE A 131 11.27 -4.10 8.99
C PHE A 131 12.73 -3.66 8.86
N TYR A 132 13.01 -2.36 8.87
CA TYR A 132 14.37 -1.81 8.84
C TYR A 132 15.03 -1.64 10.23
N PHE A 133 14.30 -1.85 11.34
CA PHE A 133 14.93 -1.83 12.67
C PHE A 133 15.98 -2.94 12.85
N ARG A 134 17.00 -2.65 13.67
CA ARG A 134 18.19 -3.50 13.90
C ARG A 134 17.85 -4.95 14.30
N GLN A 135 16.89 -5.13 15.21
CA GLN A 135 16.41 -6.47 15.59
C GLN A 135 15.84 -7.25 14.40
N SER A 136 15.14 -6.56 13.50
CA SER A 136 14.57 -7.16 12.30
C SER A 136 15.65 -7.45 11.26
N SER A 137 16.68 -6.60 11.12
CA SER A 137 17.82 -6.86 10.21
C SER A 137 18.70 -8.01 10.67
N ASP A 138 18.94 -8.14 11.96
CA ASP A 138 19.82 -9.17 12.51
C ASP A 138 19.16 -10.56 12.38
N TYR A 139 17.85 -10.68 12.67
CA TYR A 139 17.09 -11.92 12.43
C TYR A 139 17.04 -12.34 10.96
N LEU A 140 16.84 -11.39 10.02
CA LEU A 140 16.85 -11.73 8.59
C LEU A 140 18.25 -12.12 8.10
N ALA A 141 19.31 -11.48 8.61
CA ALA A 141 20.68 -11.82 8.27
C ALA A 141 21.06 -13.23 8.76
N GLU A 142 20.61 -13.63 9.94
CA GLU A 142 20.85 -14.95 10.53
C GLU A 142 20.11 -16.07 9.78
N ARG A 143 18.87 -15.82 9.33
CA ARG A 143 18.10 -16.76 8.49
C ARG A 143 18.66 -16.93 7.08
N GLU A 144 19.18 -15.87 6.46
CA GLU A 144 19.76 -15.91 5.11
C GLU A 144 21.08 -16.68 5.06
N GLN A 145 21.78 -16.84 6.18
CA GLN A 145 22.98 -17.69 6.27
C GLN A 145 22.67 -19.19 6.43
N LEU A 146 21.43 -19.54 6.77
CA LEU A 146 20.98 -20.92 6.99
C LEU A 146 20.26 -21.53 5.77
N THR A 147 20.12 -20.78 4.68
CA THR A 147 19.44 -21.20 3.43
C THR A 147 20.42 -21.19 2.28
#